data_AF-A0A950NLB2-F1
#
_entry.id   AF-A0A950NLB2-F1
#
_cell.length_a   1.000
_cell.length_b   1.000
_cell.length_c   1.000
_cell.angle_alpha   90.00
_cell.angle_beta   90.00
_cell.angle_gamma   90.00
#
_symmetry.space_group_name_H-M   'P 1'
#
loop_
_entity.id
_entity.type
_entity.pdbx_description
1 polymer ?
#
loop_
_entity_poly.entity_id
_entity_poly.type
_entity_poly.pdbx_seq_one_letter_code
_entity_poly.pdbx_strand_id
1 'polypeptide(L)' 'MSNTDVTYLVGICLGVLGLAAFGALVLVPAITAYRRPLERAAAAILSLYVLAALVGIGVVIGALVVLEWPRVF' A
#
# COMPACT_ATOMS: atom_id res chain seq x y z
N MET A 1 -2.87 26.84 8.65
CA MET A 1 -2.75 25.39 8.41
C MET A 1 -1.87 24.83 9.52
N SER A 2 -2.39 23.91 10.33
CA SER A 2 -1.63 23.31 11.43
C SER A 2 -0.70 22.21 10.90
N ASN A 3 0.36 21.87 11.66
CA ASN A 3 1.25 20.75 11.31
C ASN A 3 0.48 19.42 11.20
N THR A 4 -0.58 19.26 12.00
CA THR A 4 -1.47 18.11 11.96
C THR A 4 -2.26 18.06 10.65
N ASP A 5 -2.79 19.20 10.18
CA ASP A 5 -3.52 19.28 8.92
C ASP A 5 -2.64 18.89 7.72
N VAL A 6 -1.38 19.37 7.71
CA VAL A 6 -0.40 19.01 6.67
C VAL A 6 -0.12 17.51 6.71
N THR A 7 0.06 16.94 7.90
CA THR A 7 0.34 15.51 8.07
C THR A 7 -0.81 14.65 7.54
N TYR A 8 -2.06 14.99 7.84
CA TYR A 8 -3.21 14.25 7.32
C TYR A 8 -3.38 14.41 5.82
N LEU A 9 -3.18 15.61 5.28
CA LEU A 9 -3.24 15.85 3.84
C LEU A 9 -2.20 14.99 3.10
N VAL A 10 -0.96 15.01 3.56
CA VAL A 10 0.12 14.21 2.98
C VAL A 10 -0.19 12.72 3.12
N GLY A 11 -0.64 12.27 4.29
CA GLY A 11 -1.00 10.87 4.52
C GLY A 11 -2.09 10.37 3.57
N ILE A 12 -3.15 11.16 3.36
CA ILE A 12 -4.23 10.81 2.42
C ILE A 12 -3.71 10.79 0.98
N CYS A 13 -2.96 11.82 0.55
CA CYS A 13 -2.40 11.88 -0.79
C CYS A 13 -1.50 10.68 -1.09
N LEU A 14 -0.59 10.33 -0.17
CA LEU A 14 0.29 9.18 -0.32
C LEU A 14 -0.48 7.87 -0.35
N GLY A 15 -1.53 7.73 0.48
CA GLY A 15 -2.40 6.55 0.47
C GLY A 15 -3.13 6.37 -0.87
N VAL A 16 -3.75 7.42 -1.38
CA VAL A 16 -4.49 7.36 -2.66
C VAL A 16 -3.54 7.15 -3.84
N LEU A 17 -2.44 7.91 -3.92
CA LEU A 17 -1.49 7.79 -5.02
C LEU A 17 -0.76 6.45 -4.98
N GLY A 18 -0.41 5.93 -3.80
CA GLY A 18 0.17 4.60 -3.63
C GLY A 18 -0.78 3.50 -4.08
N LEU A 19 -2.07 3.58 -3.72
CA LEU A 19 -3.08 2.62 -4.16
C LEU A 19 -3.32 2.69 -5.67
N ALA A 20 -3.37 3.91 -6.23
CA ALA A 20 -3.50 4.12 -7.67
C ALA A 20 -2.28 3.54 -8.42
N ALA A 21 -1.07 3.77 -7.92
CA ALA A 21 0.16 3.22 -8.48
C ALA A 21 0.16 1.68 -8.43
N PHE A 22 -0.26 1.08 -7.31
CA PHE A 22 -0.41 -0.37 -7.20
C PHE A 22 -1.42 -0.91 -8.24
N GLY A 23 -2.56 -0.24 -8.37
CA GLY A 23 -3.58 -0.59 -9.36
C GLY A 23 -3.01 -0.57 -10.79
N ALA A 24 -2.38 0.53 -11.17
CA ALA A 24 -1.89 0.74 -12.53
C ALA A 24 -0.65 -0.10 -12.87
N LEU A 25 0.32 -0.22 -11.95
CA LEU A 25 1.62 -0.82 -12.22
C LEU A 25 1.73 -2.29 -11.84
N VAL A 26 0.83 -2.80 -10.99
CA VAL A 26 0.86 -4.19 -10.52
C VAL A 26 -0.41 -4.92 -10.92
N LEU A 27 -1.57 -4.46 -10.46
CA LEU A 27 -2.82 -5.20 -10.61
C LEU A 27 -3.28 -5.29 -12.07
N VAL A 28 -3.31 -4.16 -12.79
CA VAL A 28 -3.69 -4.11 -14.21
C VAL A 28 -2.82 -5.03 -15.06
N PRO A 29 -1.48 -4.91 -15.08
CA PRO A 29 -0.65 -5.81 -15.87
C PRO A 29 -0.83 -7.28 -15.45
N ALA A 30 -0.93 -7.57 -14.16
CA ALA A 30 -1.12 -8.93 -13.66
C ALA A 30 -2.39 -9.60 -14.20
N ILE A 31 -3.54 -8.90 -14.19
CA ILE A 31 -4.79 -9.48 -14.72
C ILE A 31 -4.84 -9.48 -16.25
N THR A 32 -4.17 -8.53 -16.93
CA THR A 32 -4.15 -8.49 -18.39
C THR A 32 -3.28 -9.57 -19.03
N ALA A 33 -2.29 -10.10 -18.29
CA ALA A 33 -1.40 -11.15 -18.78
C ALA A 33 -2.13 -12.48 -19.07
N TYR A 34 -3.21 -12.77 -18.35
CA TYR A 34 -3.97 -14.02 -18.49
C TYR A 34 -5.16 -13.85 -19.44
N ARG A 35 -5.45 -14.92 -20.21
CA ARG A 35 -6.63 -14.96 -21.10
C ARG A 35 -7.85 -15.59 -20.44
N ARG A 36 -7.66 -16.52 -19.50
CA ARG A 36 -8.77 -17.21 -18.82
C ARG A 36 -9.26 -16.39 -17.62
N PRO A 37 -10.59 -16.26 -17.42
CA PRO A 37 -11.14 -15.44 -16.34
C PRO A 37 -10.78 -15.97 -14.94
N LEU A 38 -10.70 -17.30 -14.76
CA LEU A 38 -10.30 -17.91 -13.49
C LEU A 38 -8.84 -17.58 -13.11
N GLU A 39 -7.93 -17.58 -14.10
CA GLU A 39 -6.53 -17.22 -13.88
C GLU A 39 -6.39 -15.73 -13.51
N ARG A 40 -7.20 -14.86 -14.13
CA ARG A 40 -7.27 -13.43 -13.75
C ARG A 40 -7.74 -13.23 -12.32
N ALA A 41 -8.75 -13.98 -11.89
CA ALA A 41 -9.25 -13.92 -10.51
C ALA A 41 -8.16 -14.36 -9.51
N ALA A 42 -7.45 -15.46 -9.80
CA ALA A 42 -6.33 -15.90 -8.98
C ALA A 42 -5.20 -14.85 -8.92
N ALA A 43 -4.84 -14.25 -10.05
CA ALA A 43 -3.83 -13.19 -10.12
C ALA A 43 -4.25 -11.93 -9.33
N ALA A 44 -5.53 -11.56 -9.36
CA ALA A 44 -6.07 -10.46 -8.57
C ALA A 44 -6.00 -10.75 -7.06
N ILE A 45 -6.38 -11.96 -6.63
CA ILE A 45 -6.27 -12.39 -5.23
C ILE A 45 -4.81 -12.35 -4.76
N LEU A 46 -3.89 -12.88 -5.56
CA LEU A 46 -2.46 -12.84 -5.24
C LEU A 46 -1.94 -11.40 -5.17
N SER A 47 -2.39 -10.52 -6.06
CA SER A 47 -2.05 -9.10 -6.01
C SER A 47 -2.55 -8.44 -4.72
N LEU A 48 -3.79 -8.72 -4.29
CA LEU A 48 -4.31 -8.24 -3.01
C LEU A 48 -3.50 -8.76 -1.82
N TYR A 49 -3.04 -10.00 -1.86
CA TYR A 49 -2.12 -10.54 -0.86
C TYR A 49 -0.81 -9.74 -0.81
N VAL A 50 -0.22 -9.43 -1.97
CA VAL A 50 0.99 -8.60 -2.05
C VAL A 50 0.73 -7.20 -1.50
N LEU A 51 -0.40 -6.58 -1.84
CA LEU A 51 -0.79 -5.27 -1.29
C LEU A 51 -0.91 -5.32 0.24
N ALA A 52 -1.55 -6.36 0.77
CA ALA A 52 -1.67 -6.56 2.22
C ALA A 52 -0.30 -6.73 2.89
N ALA A 53 0.64 -7.45 2.25
CA ALA A 53 2.00 -7.59 2.75
C ALA A 53 2.76 -6.25 2.75
N LEU A 54 2.68 -5.47 1.66
CA LEU A 54 3.31 -4.15 1.57
C LEU A 54 2.78 -3.18 2.64
N VAL A 55 1.45 -3.13 2.79
CA VAL A 55 0.79 -2.32 3.83
C VAL A 55 1.20 -2.81 5.22
N GLY A 56 1.16 -4.12 5.46
CA GLY A 56 1.53 -4.73 6.73
C GLY A 56 2.97 -4.40 7.14
N ILE A 57 3.92 -4.55 6.22
CA ILE A 57 5.33 -4.19 6.45
C ILE A 57 5.46 -2.70 6.74
N GLY A 58 4.81 -1.83 5.96
CA GLY A 58 4.81 -0.38 6.19
C GLY A 58 4.27 0.00 7.56
N VAL A 59 3.18 -0.63 7.99
CA VAL A 59 2.59 -0.42 9.33
C VAL A 59 3.54 -0.91 10.42
N VAL A 60 4.15 -2.09 10.27
CA VAL A 60 5.10 -2.62 11.26
C VAL A 60 6.31 -1.70 11.41
N ILE A 61 6.92 -1.28 10.29
CA ILE A 61 8.07 -0.37 10.32
C ILE A 61 7.68 0.98 10.94
N GLY A 62 6.54 1.54 10.52
CA GLY A 62 6.04 2.80 11.07
C GLY A 62 5.76 2.72 12.58
N ALA A 63 5.15 1.63 13.03
CA ALA A 63 4.90 1.38 14.45
C ALA A 63 6.20 1.23 15.23
N LEU A 64 7.18 0.49 14.70
CA LEU A 64 8.51 0.36 15.32
C LEU A 64 9.16 1.73 15.48
N VAL A 65 9.16 2.58 14.46
CA VAL A 65 9.72 3.94 14.56
C VAL A 65 9.05 4.74 15.66
N VAL A 66 7.71 4.73 15.73
CA VAL A 66 6.95 5.49 16.75
C VAL A 66 7.20 4.97 18.16
N LEU A 67 7.25 3.65 18.34
CA LEU A 67 7.43 3.01 19.65
C LEU A 67 8.87 3.13 20.17
N GLU A 68 9.85 3.07 19.27
CA GLU A 68 11.27 3.18 19.62
C GLU A 68 11.71 4.64 19.80
N TRP A 69 10.99 5.61 19.22
CA TRP A 69 11.35 7.03 19.26
C TRP A 69 11.76 7.55 20.66
N PRO A 70 10.99 7.30 21.74
CA PRO A 70 11.32 7.80 23.09
C PRO A 70 12.56 7.15 23.71
N ARG A 71 13.00 6.01 23.18
CA ARG A 71 14.22 5.32 23.62
C ARG A 71 15.46 5.91 22.95
N VAL A 72 15.31 6.36 21.70
CA VAL A 72 16.42 6.80 20.83
C VAL A 72 16.63 8.32 20.91
N PHE A 73 15.59 9.10 21.20
CA PHE A 73 15.58 10.55 21.34
C PHE A 73 14.82 10.98 22.59
#